data_AF-A0A4R5BKD4-F1
#
_entry.id   AF-A0A4R5BKD4-F1
#
_cell.length_a   1.000
_cell.length_b   1.000
_cell.length_c   1.000
_cell.angle_alpha   90.00
_cell.angle_beta   90.00
_cell.angle_gamma   90.00
#
_symmetry.space_group_name_H-M   'P 1'
#
loop_
_entity.id
_entity.type
_entity.pdbx_description
1 polymer ?
#
loop_
_entity_poly.entity_id
_entity_poly.type
_entity_poly.pdbx_seq_one_letter_code
_entity_poly.pdbx_strand_id
1 'polypeptide(L)'
;MTHMTVKPEALTSHANYLAELAGKISDAASKGDGVDFGVESFGLVGQAFSTQARTTSQQAVEQLNTFSDRTDALGQAVGECATSYTADDNDQAACLGEIEW
;
A
#
# COMPACT_ATOMS: atom_id res chain seq x y z
N MET A 1 4.95 17.78 -25.52
CA MET A 1 4.86 16.54 -24.73
C MET A 1 6.17 16.42 -23.98
N THR A 2 6.13 16.40 -22.65
CA THR A 2 7.31 16.14 -21.82
C THR A 2 7.75 14.70 -22.12
N HIS A 3 8.96 14.51 -22.65
CA HIS A 3 9.54 13.17 -22.77
C HIS A 3 9.80 12.66 -21.35
N MET A 4 8.82 11.98 -20.77
CA MET A 4 9.01 11.23 -19.54
C MET A 4 9.76 9.96 -19.90
N THR A 5 11.05 9.91 -19.57
CA THR A 5 11.81 8.66 -19.61
C THR A 5 11.33 7.78 -18.46
N VAL A 6 10.37 6.91 -18.74
CA VAL A 6 9.90 5.90 -17.79
C VAL A 6 10.89 4.74 -17.82
N LYS A 7 11.36 4.32 -16.64
CA LYS A 7 12.23 3.14 -16.50
C LYS A 7 11.41 2.03 -15.84
N PRO A 8 11.11 0.92 -16.55
CA PRO A 8 10.33 -0.18 -15.98
C PRO A 8 10.92 -0.73 -14.67
N GLU A 9 12.25 -0.76 -14.53
CA GLU A 9 12.90 -1.24 -13.31
C GLU A 9 12.61 -0.33 -12.11
N ALA A 10 12.55 0.99 -12.34
CA ALA A 10 12.23 1.96 -11.30
C ALA A 10 10.76 1.83 -10.87
N LEU A 11 9.85 1.58 -11.81
CA LEU A 11 8.44 1.31 -11.49
C LEU A 11 8.29 0.02 -10.68
N THR A 12 8.94 -1.07 -11.10
CA THR A 12 8.94 -2.33 -10.34
C THR A 12 9.50 -2.16 -8.93
N SER A 13 10.61 -1.43 -8.78
CA SER A 13 11.17 -1.12 -7.46
C SER A 13 10.20 -0.31 -6.59
N HIS A 14 9.47 0.63 -7.19
CA HIS A 14 8.49 1.44 -6.48
C HIS A 14 7.25 0.62 -6.06
N ALA A 15 6.77 -0.25 -6.94
CA ALA A 15 5.68 -1.19 -6.65
C ALA A 15 6.02 -2.08 -5.44
N ASN A 16 7.23 -2.64 -5.42
CA ASN A 16 7.72 -3.45 -4.29
C ASN A 16 7.78 -2.66 -2.98
N TYR A 17 8.26 -1.41 -3.04
CA TYR A 17 8.28 -0.53 -1.88
C TYR A 17 6.87 -0.23 -1.34
N LEU A 18 5.91 0.01 -2.23
CA LEU A 18 4.51 0.26 -1.84
C LEU A 18 3.89 -0.98 -1.17
N ALA A 19 4.16 -2.19 -1.70
CA ALA A 19 3.72 -3.42 -1.06
C ALA A 19 4.33 -3.61 0.34
N GLU A 20 5.63 -3.33 0.51
CA GLU A 20 6.29 -3.38 1.82
C GLU A 20 5.70 -2.34 2.79
N LEU A 21 5.42 -1.13 2.31
CA LEU A 21 4.79 -0.08 3.10
C LEU A 21 3.38 -0.47 3.54
N ALA A 22 2.56 -1.01 2.63
CA ALA A 22 1.23 -1.53 2.94
C ALA A 22 1.30 -2.59 4.06
N GLY A 23 2.20 -3.57 3.93
CA GLY A 23 2.43 -4.59 4.95
C GLY A 23 2.76 -4.00 6.33
N LYS A 24 3.67 -3.04 6.40
CA LYS A 24 4.03 -2.36 7.67
C LYS A 24 2.85 -1.62 8.30
N ILE A 25 1.96 -1.06 7.50
CA ILE A 25 0.80 -0.32 7.97
C ILE A 25 -0.28 -1.27 8.46
N SER A 26 -0.52 -2.38 7.75
CA SER A 26 -1.38 -3.47 8.20
C SER A 26 -0.90 -4.05 9.54
N ASP A 27 0.42 -4.26 9.70
CA ASP A 27 1.00 -4.73 10.96
C ASP A 27 0.77 -3.74 12.11
N ALA A 28 0.87 -2.43 11.84
CA ALA A 28 0.58 -1.39 12.83
C ALA A 28 -0.91 -1.37 13.21
N ALA A 29 -1.80 -1.55 12.24
CA ALA A 29 -3.25 -1.63 12.47
C ALA A 29 -3.58 -2.85 13.36
N SER A 30 -3.02 -4.02 13.06
CA SER A 30 -3.19 -5.24 13.87
C SER A 30 -2.76 -5.05 15.32
N LYS A 31 -1.63 -4.37 15.55
CA LYS A 31 -1.19 -4.03 16.91
C LYS A 31 -2.13 -3.06 17.62
N GLY A 32 -2.70 -2.09 16.90
CA GLY A 32 -3.65 -1.12 17.44
C GLY A 32 -5.02 -1.74 17.80
N ASP A 33 -5.42 -2.77 17.08
CA ASP A 33 -6.65 -3.53 17.36
C ASP A 33 -6.51 -4.42 18.60
N GLY A 34 -5.31 -4.96 18.83
CA GLY A 34 -5.01 -5.81 19.99
C GLY A 34 -4.85 -5.08 21.33
N VAL A 35 -5.04 -3.76 21.40
CA VAL A 35 -4.89 -3.00 22.65
C VAL A 35 -6.12 -3.17 23.54
N ASP A 36 -5.94 -3.78 24.71
CA ASP A 36 -6.93 -3.79 25.78
C ASP A 36 -6.80 -2.53 26.65
N PHE A 37 -7.87 -1.74 26.70
CA PHE A 37 -7.93 -0.50 27.47
C PHE A 37 -8.39 -0.69 28.92
N GLY A 38 -8.60 -1.93 29.37
CA GLY A 38 -8.87 -2.23 30.79
C GLY A 38 -10.20 -1.66 31.27
N VAL A 39 -11.24 -1.74 30.45
CA VAL A 39 -12.56 -1.13 30.70
C VAL A 39 -13.18 -1.59 32.03
N GLU A 40 -12.82 -2.78 32.50
CA GLU A 40 -13.31 -3.36 33.76
C GLU A 40 -12.43 -3.02 34.99
N SER A 41 -11.22 -2.49 34.77
CA SER A 41 -10.21 -2.27 35.82
C SER A 41 -10.31 -0.90 36.50
N PHE A 42 -11.09 0.04 35.95
CA PHE A 42 -11.21 1.40 36.45
C PHE A 42 -12.63 1.73 36.95
N GLY A 43 -12.75 2.66 37.91
CA GLY A 43 -14.05 3.23 38.31
C GLY A 43 -14.74 3.99 37.16
N LEU A 44 -16.00 4.40 37.36
CA LEU A 44 -16.89 5.02 36.35
C LEU A 44 -16.20 6.00 35.36
N VAL A 45 -15.33 6.89 35.85
CA VAL A 45 -14.60 7.86 35.00
C VAL A 45 -13.58 7.17 34.09
N GLY A 46 -12.84 6.18 34.60
CA GLY A 46 -11.89 5.42 33.79
C GLY A 46 -12.57 4.45 32.83
N GLN A 47 -13.79 3.97 33.12
CA GLN A 47 -14.60 3.22 32.16
C GLN A 47 -15.03 4.09 30.96
N ALA A 48 -15.46 5.33 31.22
CA ALA A 48 -15.82 6.27 30.17
C ALA A 48 -14.61 6.61 29.27
N PHE A 49 -13.45 6.87 29.88
CA PHE A 49 -12.21 7.15 29.13
C PHE A 49 -11.75 5.95 28.31
N SER A 50 -11.70 4.75 28.89
CA SER A 50 -11.28 3.53 28.19
C SER A 50 -12.23 3.16 27.05
N THR A 51 -13.54 3.41 27.20
CA THR A 51 -14.52 3.24 26.12
C THR A 51 -14.27 4.20 24.96
N GLN A 52 -14.01 5.48 25.26
CA GLN A 52 -13.69 6.48 24.24
C GLN A 52 -12.36 6.14 23.54
N ALA A 53 -11.33 5.76 24.31
CA ALA A 53 -10.04 5.36 23.78
C ALA A 53 -10.15 4.14 22.85
N ARG A 54 -10.94 3.13 23.24
CA ARG A 54 -11.24 1.97 22.40
C ARG A 54 -11.91 2.36 21.10
N THR A 55 -12.92 3.23 21.15
CA THR A 55 -13.65 3.69 19.95
C THR A 55 -12.72 4.43 19.00
N THR A 56 -11.91 5.36 19.52
CA THR A 56 -10.91 6.09 18.70
C THR A 56 -9.88 5.13 18.11
N SER A 57 -9.41 4.14 18.87
CA SER A 57 -8.45 3.13 18.39
C SER A 57 -9.03 2.32 17.23
N GLN A 58 -10.28 1.84 17.36
CA GLN A 58 -10.96 1.09 16.31
C GLN A 58 -11.12 1.90 15.02
N GLN A 59 -11.48 3.19 15.13
CA GLN A 59 -11.56 4.08 13.97
C GLN A 59 -10.19 4.28 13.30
N ALA A 60 -9.12 4.43 14.10
CA ALA A 60 -7.77 4.55 13.56
C ALA A 60 -7.33 3.26 12.86
N VAL A 61 -7.62 2.09 13.42
CA VAL A 61 -7.35 0.78 12.80
C VAL A 61 -8.05 0.66 11.45
N GLU A 62 -9.32 1.03 11.36
CA GLU A 62 -10.09 0.99 10.10
C GLU A 62 -9.49 1.89 9.01
N GLN A 63 -9.05 3.09 9.40
CA GLN A 63 -8.36 4.00 8.49
C GLN A 63 -7.00 3.46 8.04
N LEU A 64 -6.23 2.85 8.94
CA LEU A 64 -4.94 2.24 8.61
C LEU A 64 -5.12 1.05 7.65
N ASN A 65 -6.11 0.19 7.88
CA ASN A 65 -6.44 -0.92 6.98
C ASN A 65 -6.81 -0.38 5.58
N THR A 66 -7.71 0.60 5.52
CA THR A 66 -8.09 1.24 4.25
C THR A 66 -6.89 1.85 3.52
N PHE A 67 -5.97 2.49 4.26
CA PHE A 67 -4.77 3.07 3.67
C PHE A 67 -3.81 2.00 3.16
N SER A 68 -3.62 0.91 3.92
CA SER A 68 -2.84 -0.25 3.51
C SER A 68 -3.37 -0.83 2.20
N ASP A 69 -4.67 -1.12 2.11
CA ASP A 69 -5.31 -1.69 0.92
C ASP A 69 -5.13 -0.81 -0.31
N ARG A 70 -5.30 0.51 -0.14
CA ARG A 70 -5.10 1.48 -1.24
C ARG A 70 -3.64 1.57 -1.67
N THR A 71 -2.71 1.42 -0.73
CA THR A 71 -1.26 1.45 -1.02
C THR A 71 -0.85 0.20 -1.78
N ASP A 72 -1.37 -0.97 -1.41
CA ASP A 72 -1.13 -2.22 -2.14
C ASP A 72 -1.71 -2.17 -3.55
N ALA A 73 -2.97 -1.70 -3.70
CA ALA A 73 -3.59 -1.52 -5.01
C ALA A 73 -2.81 -0.55 -5.91
N LEU A 74 -2.25 0.52 -5.34
CA LEU A 74 -1.35 1.42 -6.09
C LEU A 74 -0.06 0.70 -6.51
N GLY A 75 0.52 -0.11 -5.62
CA GLY A 75 1.68 -0.94 -5.93
C GLY A 75 1.42 -1.87 -7.11
N GLN A 76 0.28 -2.56 -7.11
CA GLN A 76 -0.14 -3.44 -8.21
C GLN A 76 -0.26 -2.67 -9.54
N ALA A 77 -0.96 -1.53 -9.55
CA ALA A 77 -1.12 -0.72 -10.75
C ALA A 77 0.23 -0.20 -11.31
N VAL A 78 1.18 0.16 -10.42
CA VAL A 78 2.53 0.57 -10.82
C VAL A 78 3.31 -0.62 -11.40
N GLY A 79 3.17 -1.82 -10.84
CA GLY A 79 3.79 -3.04 -11.37
C GLY A 79 3.22 -3.47 -12.72
N GLU A 80 1.90 -3.36 -12.90
CA GLU A 80 1.24 -3.58 -14.19
C GLU A 80 1.74 -2.59 -15.24
N CYS A 81 1.88 -1.31 -14.87
CA CYS A 81 2.44 -0.28 -15.73
C CYS A 81 3.87 -0.62 -16.18
N ALA A 82 4.73 -1.08 -15.26
CA ALA A 82 6.09 -1.53 -15.59
C ALA A 82 6.09 -2.69 -16.60
N THR A 83 5.16 -3.64 -16.42
CA THR A 83 5.01 -4.80 -17.30
C THR A 83 4.57 -4.37 -18.70
N SER A 84 3.61 -3.43 -18.79
CA SER A 84 3.15 -2.87 -20.06
C SER A 84 4.27 -2.19 -20.83
N TYR A 85 5.05 -1.34 -20.16
CA TYR A 85 6.20 -0.69 -20.82
C TYR A 85 7.23 -1.70 -21.33
N THR A 86 7.51 -2.74 -20.55
CA THR A 86 8.45 -3.79 -20.96
C THR A 86 7.95 -4.57 -22.17
N ALA A 87 6.64 -4.85 -22.24
CA ALA A 87 6.02 -5.52 -23.37
C ALA A 87 6.10 -4.63 -24.63
N ASP A 88 5.73 -3.36 -24.52
CA ASP A 88 5.80 -2.39 -25.62
C ASP A 88 7.23 -2.25 -26.17
N ASP A 89 8.24 -2.17 -25.29
CA ASP A 89 9.65 -2.10 -25.69
C ASP A 89 10.10 -3.37 -26.44
N ASN A 90 9.66 -4.55 -26.00
CA ASN A 90 9.98 -5.83 -26.66
C ASN A 90 9.30 -5.93 -28.03
N ASP A 91 8.03 -5.55 -28.15
CA ASP A 91 7.28 -5.57 -29.40
C ASP A 91 7.92 -4.62 -30.43
N GLN A 92 8.33 -3.42 -30.00
CA GLN A 92 9.05 -2.48 -30.85
C GLN A 92 10.41 -3.02 -31.30
N ALA A 93 11.17 -3.64 -30.39
CA ALA A 93 12.44 -4.27 -30.72
C ALA A 93 12.27 -5.41 -31.74
N ALA A 94 11.22 -6.23 -31.59
CA ALA A 94 10.88 -7.28 -32.55
C ALA A 94 10.55 -6.72 -33.93
N CYS A 95 9.69 -5.69 -34.01
CA CYS A 95 9.36 -5.02 -35.28
C CYS A 95 10.61 -4.46 -35.98
N LEU A 96 11.55 -3.88 -35.24
CA LEU A 96 12.81 -3.38 -35.81
C LEU A 96 13.73 -4.51 -36.29
N GLY A 97 13.72 -5.66 -35.62
CA GLY A 97 14.48 -6.85 -36.02
C GLY A 97 13.97 -7.52 -37.30
N GLU A 98 12.70 -7.36 -37.62
CA GLU A 98 12.08 -7.86 -38.87
C GLU A 98 12.37 -6.98 -40.09
N ILE A 99 12.89 -5.76 -39.90
CA ILE A 99 13.34 -4.90 -40.99
C ILE A 99 14.73 -5.39 -41.44
N GLU A 100 14.75 -6.40 -42.32
CA GLU A 100 15.95 -6.78 -43.06
C GLU A 100 16.40 -5.63 -43.98
N TRP A 101 17.68 -5.27 -43.93
CA TRP A 101 18.34 -4.32 -44.83
C TRP A 101 18.96 -5.02 -46.03
#